data_AF-A0A7S1JEP6-F1
#
_entry.id   AF-A0A7S1JEP6-F1
#
_cell.length_a   1.000
_cell.length_b   1.000
_cell.length_c   1.000
_cell.angle_alpha   90.00
_cell.angle_beta   90.00
_cell.angle_gamma   90.00
#
_symmetry.space_group_name_H-M   'P 1'
#
loop_
_entity.id
_entity.type
_entity.pdbx_description
1 polymer ?
#
loop_
_entity_poly.entity_id
_entity_poly.type
_entity_poly.pdbx_seq_one_letter_code
_entity_poly.pdbx_strand_id
1 'polypeptide(L)'
;MGQSQQRLLLICVLMLWICASASKPVVASTNKNGVRTPQAHGTSALLRTPVCHSSKQVLERNATSRGNQSMCSALCNDGTVPVYFARRKDPLKFIVWLQGGGFCDPGRSKVTGCPFHPCQGPRWTSSWTSETYDPTQHHQGKFILRPDGPFAGWSKAFVVYCDGSSFLSNWTAPVTGVDGQGRANITYHLQGHQILLEALNHLLLHRGMRHATDVIFGGTSAGGMATVHNCDIVGDYLTSVSPSLKRYACLVDSGIFLDLPSHHSVVLPILNAGERLGMRACMHHLFNVHQSVALSQPSCNHSRLHECFMPQYRVAKIKYRYFVLQNMYDTWQEKMFGPILCADLDRFTQQVTAIFNPVTHPNGLFVLGCHSHSIPITAHQVVADRFFQWFAHQKVVHVLPPRDDRLCYDRKKGKQKPFCKKK
;
A
#
# COMPACT_ATOMS: atom_id res chain seq x y z
N MET A 1 -66.96 -13.27 6.06
CA MET A 1 -65.96 -12.68 6.97
C MET A 1 -65.34 -13.82 7.78
N GLY A 2 -64.03 -13.98 7.75
CA GLY A 2 -63.33 -15.05 8.47
C GLY A 2 -62.58 -16.02 7.55
N GLN A 3 -61.36 -15.63 7.14
CA GLN A 3 -60.25 -16.54 6.78
C GLN A 3 -58.94 -15.80 6.46
N SER A 4 -58.88 -14.46 6.52
CA SER A 4 -57.63 -13.70 6.32
C SER A 4 -56.92 -13.23 7.60
N GLN A 5 -57.50 -13.41 8.80
CA GLN A 5 -56.88 -12.99 10.07
C GLN A 5 -56.08 -14.08 10.82
N GLN A 6 -56.17 -15.36 10.43
CA GLN A 6 -55.41 -16.43 11.09
C GLN A 6 -54.03 -16.70 10.49
N ARG A 7 -53.69 -16.14 9.32
CA ARG A 7 -52.32 -16.24 8.75
C ARG A 7 -51.38 -15.12 9.17
N LEU A 8 -51.89 -14.00 9.69
CA LEU A 8 -51.05 -12.90 10.20
C LEU A 8 -50.56 -13.12 11.64
N LEU A 9 -51.29 -13.88 12.48
CA LEU A 9 -50.85 -14.16 13.86
C LEU A 9 -49.75 -15.23 13.95
N LEU A 10 -49.67 -16.20 13.03
CA LEU A 10 -48.59 -17.21 13.06
C LEU A 10 -47.22 -16.66 12.60
N ILE A 11 -47.20 -15.60 11.77
CA ILE A 11 -45.96 -15.01 11.28
C ILE A 11 -45.33 -14.07 12.34
N CYS A 12 -46.14 -13.41 13.16
CA CYS A 12 -45.64 -12.57 14.26
C CYS A 12 -45.11 -13.38 15.46
N VAL A 13 -45.62 -14.58 15.73
CA VAL A 13 -45.14 -15.42 16.85
C VAL A 13 -43.82 -16.14 16.51
N LEU A 14 -43.54 -16.46 15.24
CA LEU A 14 -42.24 -17.01 14.83
C LEU A 14 -41.11 -15.95 14.79
N MET A 15 -41.43 -14.69 14.48
CA MET A 15 -40.46 -13.57 14.47
C MET A 15 -40.01 -13.15 15.87
N LEU A 16 -40.83 -13.38 16.91
CA LEU A 16 -40.48 -13.06 18.30
C LEU A 16 -39.68 -14.17 19.01
N TRP A 17 -39.70 -15.41 18.49
CA TRP A 17 -38.87 -16.50 19.03
C TRP A 17 -37.43 -16.53 18.45
N ILE A 18 -37.23 -15.96 17.25
CA ILE A 18 -35.90 -15.86 16.63
C ILE A 18 -35.10 -14.67 17.20
N CYS A 19 -35.75 -13.66 17.80
CA CYS A 19 -35.07 -12.54 18.47
C CYS A 19 -34.78 -12.74 19.97
N ALA A 20 -35.21 -13.84 20.59
CA ALA A 20 -35.06 -14.06 22.04
C ALA A 20 -34.04 -15.14 22.44
N SER A 21 -33.18 -15.59 21.53
CA SER A 21 -32.14 -16.61 21.82
C SER A 21 -30.70 -16.13 21.69
N ALA A 22 -30.47 -14.81 21.66
CA ALA A 22 -29.12 -14.23 21.58
C ALA A 22 -28.80 -13.26 22.73
N SER A 23 -28.91 -13.73 23.99
CA SER A 23 -28.18 -13.15 25.13
C SER A 23 -28.43 -13.99 26.38
N LYS A 24 -27.54 -14.93 26.68
CA LYS A 24 -27.39 -15.42 28.07
C LYS A 24 -26.41 -14.47 28.78
N PRO A 25 -26.71 -14.02 30.01
CA PRO A 25 -25.74 -13.28 30.81
C PRO A 25 -24.60 -14.23 31.19
N VAL A 26 -23.37 -13.90 30.83
CA VAL A 26 -22.19 -14.63 31.29
C VAL A 26 -21.93 -14.23 32.73
N VAL A 27 -22.24 -15.15 33.64
CA VAL A 27 -21.79 -15.10 35.04
C VAL A 27 -20.28 -15.26 35.05
N ALA A 28 -19.58 -14.28 35.65
CA ALA A 28 -18.15 -14.33 35.84
C ALA A 28 -17.79 -15.46 36.82
N SER A 29 -17.11 -16.49 36.32
CA SER A 29 -16.42 -17.48 37.15
C SER A 29 -14.96 -17.03 37.30
N THR A 30 -14.59 -16.60 38.50
CA THR A 30 -13.21 -16.37 38.90
C THR A 30 -12.59 -17.71 39.32
N ASN A 31 -11.44 -18.06 38.75
CA ASN A 31 -10.57 -19.06 39.34
C ASN A 31 -9.24 -18.40 39.75
N LYS A 32 -8.71 -18.84 40.89
CA LYS A 32 -7.53 -18.30 41.56
C LYS A 32 -6.32 -18.45 40.64
N ASN A 33 -5.80 -17.33 40.13
CA ASN A 33 -4.46 -17.10 39.52
C ASN A 33 -4.43 -16.08 38.35
N GLY A 34 -5.41 -15.18 38.22
CA GLY A 34 -5.16 -13.81 37.73
C GLY A 34 -4.50 -13.59 36.35
N VAL A 35 -4.64 -14.49 35.37
CA VAL A 35 -4.10 -14.30 34.01
C VAL A 35 -5.23 -14.40 32.96
N ARG A 36 -5.38 -13.35 32.12
CA ARG A 36 -6.33 -13.33 30.99
C ARG A 36 -5.64 -13.82 29.71
N THR A 37 -6.15 -14.89 29.11
CA THR A 37 -5.80 -15.35 27.75
C THR A 37 -6.81 -14.82 26.72
N PRO A 38 -6.39 -14.33 25.52
CA PRO A 38 -7.33 -13.95 24.47
C PRO A 38 -7.88 -15.18 23.72
N GLN A 39 -9.20 -15.29 23.60
CA GLN A 39 -9.86 -16.29 22.76
C GLN A 39 -9.80 -15.90 21.27
N ALA A 40 -9.54 -16.89 20.42
CA ALA A 40 -9.50 -16.78 18.97
C ALA A 40 -10.90 -16.53 18.38
N HIS A 41 -11.05 -15.51 17.54
CA HIS A 41 -12.26 -15.27 16.76
C HIS A 41 -12.14 -15.82 15.34
N GLY A 42 -13.10 -16.68 14.99
CA GLY A 42 -13.25 -17.29 13.68
C GLY A 42 -13.63 -16.30 12.58
N THR A 43 -13.11 -16.57 11.39
CA THR A 43 -13.34 -15.86 10.13
C THR A 43 -14.70 -16.22 9.53
N SER A 44 -15.69 -15.31 9.60
CA SER A 44 -16.70 -15.08 8.54
C SER A 44 -17.67 -13.97 8.96
N ALA A 45 -17.38 -12.73 8.56
CA ALA A 45 -18.35 -11.65 8.53
C ALA A 45 -18.01 -10.75 7.33
N LEU A 46 -18.57 -11.10 6.17
CA LEU A 46 -18.57 -10.25 4.98
C LEU A 46 -19.30 -8.95 5.34
N LEU A 47 -18.53 -7.88 5.48
CA LEU A 47 -19.02 -6.51 5.61
C LEU A 47 -19.89 -6.16 4.38
N ARG A 48 -21.20 -6.05 4.57
CA ARG A 48 -22.06 -5.20 3.76
C ARG A 48 -21.87 -3.77 4.26
N THR A 49 -20.89 -3.05 3.75
CA THR A 49 -20.82 -1.59 3.95
C THR A 49 -21.71 -0.90 2.90
N PRO A 50 -22.53 0.08 3.29
CA PRO A 50 -23.26 0.90 2.34
C PRO A 50 -22.26 1.75 1.55
N VAL A 51 -22.35 1.63 0.23
CA VAL A 51 -21.60 2.41 -0.77
C VAL A 51 -21.92 3.90 -0.60
N CYS A 52 -20.91 4.77 -0.68
CA CYS A 52 -21.11 6.22 -0.77
C CYS A 52 -22.15 6.54 -1.86
N HIS A 53 -23.32 7.02 -1.46
CA HIS A 53 -24.22 7.79 -2.31
C HIS A 53 -24.18 9.24 -1.83
N SER A 54 -23.16 10.01 -2.22
CA SER A 54 -23.35 11.46 -2.23
C SER A 54 -23.77 11.84 -3.63
N SER A 55 -24.86 12.59 -3.67
CA SER A 55 -25.29 13.57 -4.65
C SER A 55 -24.24 14.69 -4.90
N LYS A 56 -22.96 14.33 -4.82
CA LYS A 56 -21.75 15.02 -5.25
C LYS A 56 -20.77 13.92 -5.69
N GLN A 57 -21.14 13.18 -6.75
CA GLN A 57 -20.43 11.98 -7.17
C GLN A 57 -19.05 12.28 -7.78
N VAL A 58 -17.99 11.68 -7.19
CA VAL A 58 -17.10 10.73 -7.89
C VAL A 58 -16.23 11.27 -9.05
N LEU A 59 -15.24 10.47 -9.43
CA LEU A 59 -14.45 10.54 -10.65
C LEU A 59 -15.30 10.95 -11.88
N GLU A 60 -14.85 12.02 -12.56
CA GLU A 60 -15.54 12.82 -13.59
C GLU A 60 -16.84 13.47 -13.09
N ARG A 61 -16.91 14.81 -13.04
CA ARG A 61 -18.03 15.48 -12.37
C ARG A 61 -18.49 16.80 -13.01
N ASN A 62 -19.00 16.77 -14.24
CA ASN A 62 -19.76 17.91 -14.76
C ASN A 62 -20.88 18.33 -13.77
N ALA A 63 -21.00 19.65 -13.61
CA ALA A 63 -21.64 20.35 -12.49
C ALA A 63 -23.15 20.09 -12.30
N THR A 64 -23.60 19.98 -11.05
CA THR A 64 -24.39 21.00 -10.29
C THR A 64 -25.13 20.38 -9.08
N SER A 65 -25.37 21.27 -8.12
CA SER A 65 -26.33 21.19 -6.99
C SER A 65 -25.86 20.63 -5.65
N ARG A 66 -26.32 21.33 -4.60
CA ARG A 66 -26.06 21.16 -3.17
C ARG A 66 -27.09 20.19 -2.60
N GLY A 67 -26.66 19.22 -1.78
CA GLY A 67 -27.59 18.46 -0.95
C GLY A 67 -26.99 17.15 -0.39
N ASN A 68 -27.00 17.07 0.94
CA ASN A 68 -26.80 15.94 1.85
C ASN A 68 -25.46 15.17 1.88
N GLN A 69 -24.89 15.14 3.09
CA GLN A 69 -23.73 14.34 3.50
C GLN A 69 -24.00 12.86 3.27
N SER A 70 -23.19 12.22 2.42
CA SER A 70 -23.12 10.76 2.36
C SER A 70 -21.88 10.27 3.07
N MET A 71 -22.04 9.25 3.92
CA MET A 71 -20.96 8.50 4.53
C MET A 71 -20.05 7.88 3.46
N CYS A 72 -18.93 8.55 3.16
CA CYS A 72 -17.72 7.83 2.83
C CYS A 72 -17.02 7.52 4.15
N SER A 73 -16.78 6.24 4.40
CA SER A 73 -16.20 5.75 5.66
C SER A 73 -14.74 6.20 5.84
N ALA A 74 -14.03 6.41 4.72
CA ALA A 74 -12.63 6.76 4.66
C ALA A 74 -12.40 8.21 4.19
N LEU A 75 -11.46 8.88 4.83
CA LEU A 75 -11.04 10.27 4.62
C LEU A 75 -9.52 10.33 4.51
N CYS A 76 -9.02 11.26 3.69
CA CYS A 76 -7.62 11.67 3.70
C CYS A 76 -7.25 12.34 5.02
N ASN A 77 -5.95 12.51 5.31
CA ASN A 77 -5.50 13.02 6.61
C ASN A 77 -6.14 14.35 7.03
N ASP A 78 -6.45 15.23 6.07
CA ASP A 78 -7.08 16.53 6.31
C ASP A 78 -8.63 16.50 6.32
N GLY A 79 -9.24 15.32 6.21
CA GLY A 79 -10.70 15.14 6.17
C GLY A 79 -11.31 15.23 4.78
N THR A 80 -10.51 15.40 3.72
CA THR A 80 -11.02 15.39 2.34
C THR A 80 -11.37 13.97 1.89
N VAL A 81 -12.28 13.87 0.91
CA VAL A 81 -12.68 12.56 0.36
C VAL A 81 -11.56 12.01 -0.52
N PRO A 82 -11.14 10.75 -0.36
CA PRO A 82 -10.09 10.15 -1.19
C PRO A 82 -10.49 10.08 -2.66
N VAL A 83 -9.49 10.16 -3.53
CA VAL A 83 -9.67 10.18 -4.99
C VAL A 83 -8.83 9.08 -5.64
N TYR A 84 -9.34 8.48 -6.70
CA TYR A 84 -8.51 7.78 -7.67
C TYR A 84 -8.79 8.36 -9.06
N PHE A 85 -7.89 8.15 -10.00
CA PHE A 85 -8.11 8.44 -11.41
C PHE A 85 -8.25 7.14 -12.17
N ALA A 86 -9.14 7.08 -13.17
CA ALA A 86 -9.31 5.88 -13.96
C ALA A 86 -9.33 6.16 -15.46
N ARG A 87 -8.86 5.19 -16.24
CA ARG A 87 -8.95 5.19 -17.71
C ARG A 87 -9.44 3.83 -18.16
N ARG A 88 -10.59 3.79 -18.83
CA ARG A 88 -11.18 2.54 -19.33
C ARG A 88 -10.60 2.18 -20.70
N LYS A 89 -10.20 0.91 -20.85
CA LYS A 89 -9.79 0.29 -22.12
C LYS A 89 -10.38 -1.13 -22.18
N ASP A 90 -9.55 -2.17 -22.26
CA ASP A 90 -10.00 -3.55 -22.17
C ASP A 90 -10.68 -3.79 -20.81
N PRO A 91 -11.98 -4.13 -20.76
CA PRO A 91 -12.69 -4.36 -19.50
C PRO A 91 -12.29 -5.67 -18.83
N LEU A 92 -11.54 -6.54 -19.50
CA LEU A 92 -11.07 -7.81 -18.94
C LEU A 92 -9.69 -7.68 -18.28
N LYS A 93 -8.98 -6.57 -18.51
CA LYS A 93 -7.61 -6.35 -18.03
C LYS A 93 -7.51 -5.07 -17.22
N PHE A 94 -7.19 -5.19 -15.94
CA PHE A 94 -7.10 -4.09 -14.99
C PHE A 94 -5.72 -3.96 -14.37
N ILE A 95 -5.23 -2.72 -14.26
CA ILE A 95 -4.11 -2.37 -13.39
C ILE A 95 -4.57 -1.33 -12.37
N VAL A 96 -4.42 -1.65 -11.09
CA VAL A 96 -4.65 -0.74 -9.97
C VAL A 96 -3.30 -0.34 -9.40
N TRP A 97 -3.00 0.95 -9.44
CA TRP A 97 -1.71 1.49 -9.02
C TRP A 97 -1.84 2.43 -7.83
N LEU A 98 -1.08 2.16 -6.78
CA LEU A 98 -1.00 2.99 -5.59
C LEU A 98 0.13 4.00 -5.75
N GLN A 99 -0.23 5.28 -5.63
CA GLN A 99 0.74 6.36 -5.54
C GLN A 99 1.61 6.18 -4.29
N GLY A 100 2.88 6.58 -4.39
CA GLY A 100 3.76 6.77 -3.23
C GLY A 100 4.05 8.23 -2.95
N GLY A 101 4.68 8.51 -1.80
CA GLY A 101 4.99 9.88 -1.41
C GLY A 101 5.66 9.98 -0.05
N GLY A 102 6.51 9.02 0.32
CA GLY A 102 7.06 8.95 1.68
C GLY A 102 5.99 8.68 2.74
N PHE A 103 6.25 9.10 3.97
CA PHE A 103 5.41 8.77 5.12
C PHE A 103 5.22 9.99 6.01
N CYS A 104 4.17 9.97 6.82
CA CYS A 104 3.91 11.02 7.79
C CYS A 104 3.89 10.51 9.22
N ASP A 105 4.06 11.43 10.17
CA ASP A 105 3.90 11.22 11.60
C ASP A 105 2.94 12.28 12.15
N PRO A 106 1.92 11.91 12.93
CA PRO A 106 1.00 12.86 13.56
C PRO A 106 1.64 13.64 14.72
N GLY A 107 2.93 13.47 15.00
CA GLY A 107 3.69 14.28 15.96
C GLY A 107 3.46 13.93 17.43
N ARG A 108 2.88 12.76 17.72
CA ARG A 108 2.59 12.29 19.09
C ARG A 108 3.82 11.75 19.83
N SER A 109 4.75 11.19 19.08
CA SER A 109 6.02 10.64 19.54
C SER A 109 6.99 10.86 18.39
N LYS A 110 8.17 11.41 18.64
CA LYS A 110 9.16 11.68 17.58
C LYS A 110 10.30 10.68 17.72
N VAL A 111 10.61 10.00 16.63
CA VAL A 111 11.89 9.30 16.48
C VAL A 111 12.82 10.18 15.66
N THR A 112 13.88 10.67 16.29
CA THR A 112 14.90 11.50 15.65
C THR A 112 15.56 10.75 14.49
N GLY A 113 15.84 11.45 13.39
CA GLY A 113 16.54 10.86 12.23
C GLY A 113 15.64 10.11 11.23
N CYS A 114 14.33 10.00 11.47
CA CYS A 114 13.40 9.47 10.48
C CYS A 114 12.91 10.57 9.52
N PRO A 115 12.98 10.38 8.18
CA PRO A 115 12.57 11.36 7.18
C PRO A 115 11.03 11.36 6.97
N PHE A 116 10.28 11.36 8.07
CA PHE A 116 8.83 11.44 8.05
C PHE A 116 8.38 12.90 8.03
N HIS A 117 7.34 13.18 7.26
CA HIS A 117 6.74 14.52 7.22
C HIS A 117 5.69 14.66 8.32
N PRO A 118 5.31 15.89 8.70
CA PRO A 118 4.05 16.10 9.40
C PRO A 118 2.88 15.52 8.58
N CYS A 119 1.85 14.97 9.22
CA CYS A 119 0.63 14.48 8.53
C CYS A 119 -0.27 15.58 7.94
N GLN A 120 0.22 16.82 7.88
CA GLN A 120 -0.46 17.97 7.27
C GLN A 120 0.24 18.43 5.97
N GLY A 121 -0.52 19.05 5.08
CA GLY A 121 -0.01 19.79 3.92
C GLY A 121 -0.54 19.23 2.60
N PRO A 122 -0.13 19.83 1.47
CA PRO A 122 -0.69 19.53 0.14
C PRO A 122 -0.46 18.08 -0.33
N ARG A 123 0.39 17.33 0.37
CA ARG A 123 0.66 15.92 0.08
C ARG A 123 -0.41 14.98 0.64
N TRP A 124 -1.05 15.34 1.74
CA TRP A 124 -1.93 14.44 2.51
C TRP A 124 -3.41 14.79 2.35
N THR A 125 -3.74 15.29 1.17
CA THR A 125 -5.07 15.79 0.79
C THR A 125 -5.35 15.39 -0.64
N SER A 126 -6.64 15.26 -0.98
CA SER A 126 -7.11 15.15 -2.36
C SER A 126 -7.50 16.50 -2.98
N SER A 127 -7.37 17.61 -2.24
CA SER A 127 -7.86 18.94 -2.67
C SER A 127 -7.16 19.52 -3.91
N TRP A 128 -5.95 19.05 -4.23
CA TRP A 128 -5.26 19.44 -5.47
C TRP A 128 -5.82 18.75 -6.72
N THR A 129 -6.68 17.74 -6.54
CA THR A 129 -7.35 17.05 -7.64
C THR A 129 -8.57 17.87 -8.09
N SER A 130 -8.77 17.93 -9.41
CA SER A 130 -9.97 18.47 -10.02
C SER A 130 -10.39 17.59 -11.20
N GLU A 131 -11.58 17.80 -11.74
CA GLU A 131 -12.05 17.06 -12.91
C GLU A 131 -11.23 17.34 -14.17
N THR A 132 -10.71 18.56 -14.27
CA THR A 132 -9.85 18.99 -15.38
C THR A 132 -8.39 18.64 -15.14
N TYR A 133 -8.05 18.14 -13.95
CA TYR A 133 -6.69 17.74 -13.64
C TYR A 133 -6.33 16.51 -14.47
N ASP A 134 -5.32 16.65 -15.33
CA ASP A 134 -4.76 15.51 -16.02
C ASP A 134 -3.76 14.80 -15.09
N PRO A 135 -4.07 13.60 -14.59
CA PRO A 135 -3.17 12.85 -13.72
C PRO A 135 -1.87 12.41 -14.40
N THR A 136 -1.75 12.54 -15.72
CA THR A 136 -0.45 12.36 -16.39
C THR A 136 0.52 13.53 -16.21
N GLN A 137 0.04 14.67 -15.71
CA GLN A 137 0.90 15.76 -15.25
C GLN A 137 1.55 15.44 -13.90
N HIS A 138 0.93 14.57 -13.10
CA HIS A 138 1.55 14.06 -11.88
C HIS A 138 2.68 13.08 -12.23
N HIS A 139 3.88 13.27 -11.68
CA HIS A 139 5.07 12.47 -12.03
C HIS A 139 4.82 10.95 -12.01
N GLN A 140 4.16 10.42 -10.97
CA GLN A 140 3.83 9.00 -10.87
C GLN A 140 2.60 8.59 -11.69
N GLY A 141 1.61 9.48 -11.82
CA GLY A 141 0.43 9.22 -12.65
C GLY A 141 0.78 9.11 -14.13
N LYS A 142 1.76 9.91 -14.59
CA LYS A 142 2.39 9.78 -15.92
C LYS A 142 2.88 8.37 -16.21
N PHE A 143 3.43 7.69 -15.21
CA PHE A 143 4.01 6.36 -15.41
C PHE A 143 2.98 5.26 -15.55
N ILE A 144 1.72 5.47 -15.20
CA ILE A 144 0.71 4.40 -15.35
C ILE A 144 -0.35 4.81 -16.34
N LEU A 145 -0.84 6.04 -16.25
CA LEU A 145 -1.98 6.52 -17.01
C LEU A 145 -1.64 6.95 -18.44
N ARG A 146 -0.35 7.03 -18.83
CA ARG A 146 0.04 7.36 -20.22
C ARG A 146 -0.68 6.46 -21.23
N PRO A 147 -1.22 7.02 -22.33
CA PRO A 147 -1.96 6.23 -23.31
C PRO A 147 -1.07 5.28 -24.12
N ASP A 148 0.22 5.58 -24.29
CA ASP A 148 1.19 4.88 -25.13
C ASP A 148 2.25 4.12 -24.30
N GLY A 149 1.88 3.68 -23.10
CA GLY A 149 2.73 2.81 -22.27
C GLY A 149 2.51 1.31 -22.53
N PRO A 150 3.29 0.43 -21.92
CA PRO A 150 3.13 -1.03 -22.04
C PRO A 150 1.78 -1.54 -21.48
N PHE A 151 1.09 -0.75 -20.66
CA PHE A 151 -0.30 -0.99 -20.25
C PHE A 151 -1.34 -0.24 -21.13
N ALA A 152 -0.99 0.25 -22.32
CA ALA A 152 -1.88 1.06 -23.18
C ALA A 152 -3.26 0.43 -23.39
N GLY A 153 -3.32 -0.89 -23.57
CA GLY A 153 -4.56 -1.64 -23.76
C GLY A 153 -5.34 -1.98 -22.48
N TRP A 154 -4.77 -1.77 -21.30
CA TRP A 154 -5.38 -2.14 -20.02
C TRP A 154 -6.28 -1.02 -19.49
N SER A 155 -7.39 -1.39 -18.84
CA SER A 155 -8.10 -0.47 -17.95
C SER A 155 -7.24 -0.16 -16.73
N LYS A 156 -7.19 1.10 -16.31
CA LYS A 156 -6.22 1.59 -15.32
C LYS A 156 -6.92 2.35 -14.21
N ALA A 157 -6.44 2.18 -13.00
CA ALA A 157 -6.78 2.99 -11.85
C ALA A 157 -5.49 3.47 -11.16
N PHE A 158 -5.41 4.74 -10.81
CA PHE A 158 -4.32 5.33 -10.05
C PHE A 158 -4.92 5.95 -8.78
N VAL A 159 -4.67 5.32 -7.64
CA VAL A 159 -5.21 5.73 -6.34
C VAL A 159 -4.33 6.81 -5.75
N VAL A 160 -4.92 7.96 -5.43
CA VAL A 160 -4.19 9.10 -4.86
C VAL A 160 -3.78 8.78 -3.44
N TYR A 161 -2.50 9.03 -3.14
CA TYR A 161 -1.94 8.82 -1.81
C TYR A 161 -2.13 10.06 -0.97
N CYS A 162 -3.02 9.99 0.02
CA CYS A 162 -3.35 11.10 0.91
C CYS A 162 -3.37 10.73 2.41
N ASP A 163 -2.95 9.52 2.76
CA ASP A 163 -2.96 9.02 4.15
C ASP A 163 -1.57 9.08 4.83
N GLY A 164 -0.47 9.13 4.07
CA GLY A 164 0.88 9.17 4.64
C GLY A 164 1.31 7.90 5.39
N SER A 165 0.54 6.82 5.31
CA SER A 165 0.77 5.55 6.01
C SER A 165 0.99 4.35 5.08
N SER A 166 1.27 4.60 3.80
CA SER A 166 1.30 3.57 2.75
C SER A 166 0.01 2.75 2.65
N PHE A 167 -1.15 3.37 2.84
CA PHE A 167 -2.43 2.65 2.84
C PHE A 167 -2.52 1.52 3.88
N LEU A 168 -1.78 1.65 4.99
CA LEU A 168 -1.74 0.62 6.05
C LEU A 168 -2.42 1.05 7.33
N SER A 169 -2.67 2.34 7.54
CA SER A 169 -3.27 2.79 8.79
C SER A 169 -4.70 2.27 8.97
N ASN A 170 -5.00 1.77 10.17
CA ASN A 170 -6.28 1.16 10.51
C ASN A 170 -7.07 1.95 11.57
N TRP A 171 -6.74 3.23 11.78
CA TRP A 171 -7.53 4.05 12.69
C TRP A 171 -8.95 4.21 12.13
N THR A 172 -9.96 3.90 12.94
CA THR A 172 -11.37 4.09 12.58
C THR A 172 -11.90 5.45 13.02
N ALA A 173 -11.35 5.99 14.12
CA ALA A 173 -11.65 7.32 14.63
C ALA A 173 -10.53 8.31 14.30
N PRO A 174 -10.83 9.62 14.17
CA PRO A 174 -9.82 10.65 14.01
C PRO A 174 -8.84 10.68 15.19
N VAL A 175 -7.61 11.08 14.93
CA VAL A 175 -6.55 11.18 15.93
C VAL A 175 -6.06 12.62 16.07
N THR A 176 -5.94 13.09 17.30
CA THR A 176 -5.34 14.39 17.61
C THR A 176 -3.82 14.33 17.60
N GLY A 177 -3.14 15.23 16.91
CA GLY A 177 -1.68 15.30 16.84
C GLY A 177 -1.14 16.72 16.88
N VAL A 178 0.11 16.85 16.44
CA VAL A 178 0.88 18.09 16.37
C VAL A 178 1.28 18.33 14.91
N ASP A 179 1.27 19.58 14.45
CA ASP A 179 1.74 19.91 13.10
C ASP A 179 3.25 20.18 13.02
N GLY A 180 3.72 20.53 11.82
CA GLY A 180 5.11 20.86 11.56
C GLY A 180 5.60 22.14 12.25
N GLN A 181 4.69 22.97 12.76
CA GLN A 181 4.98 24.20 13.50
C GLN A 181 4.88 24.02 15.01
N GLY A 182 4.57 22.80 15.49
CA GLY A 182 4.43 22.51 16.91
C GLY A 182 3.05 22.86 17.48
N ARG A 183 2.07 23.23 16.66
CA ARG A 183 0.70 23.46 17.13
C ARG A 183 0.05 22.13 17.45
N ALA A 184 -0.45 22.01 18.67
CA ALA A 184 -1.18 20.84 19.15
C ALA A 184 -2.65 20.87 18.69
N ASN A 185 -3.39 19.82 19.05
CA ASN A 185 -4.83 19.69 18.81
C ASN A 185 -5.24 19.64 17.33
N ILE A 186 -4.35 19.13 16.47
CA ILE A 186 -4.65 18.94 15.04
C ILE A 186 -5.35 17.61 14.84
N THR A 187 -6.53 17.62 14.22
CA THR A 187 -7.25 16.38 13.87
C THR A 187 -6.70 15.79 12.58
N TYR A 188 -6.32 14.52 12.62
CA TYR A 188 -5.92 13.73 11.45
C TYR A 188 -6.82 12.52 11.26
N HIS A 189 -7.16 12.20 10.01
CA HIS A 189 -7.87 10.98 9.64
C HIS A 189 -6.90 9.96 9.03
N LEU A 190 -6.25 9.17 9.88
CA LEU A 190 -5.26 8.18 9.44
C LEU A 190 -5.99 6.88 8.99
N GLN A 191 -6.68 6.94 7.85
CA GLN A 191 -7.59 5.88 7.39
C GLN A 191 -7.08 5.13 6.17
N GLY A 192 -5.75 5.08 5.98
CA GLY A 192 -5.12 4.59 4.76
C GLY A 192 -5.60 3.22 4.25
N HIS A 193 -5.79 2.24 5.13
CA HIS A 193 -6.29 0.92 4.71
C HIS A 193 -7.73 0.99 4.20
N GLN A 194 -8.58 1.78 4.86
CA GLN A 194 -9.97 1.97 4.42
C GLN A 194 -10.04 2.71 3.08
N ILE A 195 -9.16 3.68 2.83
CA ILE A 195 -9.04 4.34 1.52
C ILE A 195 -8.79 3.32 0.40
N LEU A 196 -7.88 2.38 0.62
CA LEU A 196 -7.59 1.31 -0.34
C LEU A 196 -8.82 0.43 -0.59
N LEU A 197 -9.50 -0.01 0.47
CA LEU A 197 -10.68 -0.88 0.36
C LEU A 197 -11.83 -0.17 -0.38
N GLU A 198 -12.09 1.10 -0.06
CA GLU A 198 -13.14 1.89 -0.75
C GLU A 198 -12.83 2.09 -2.23
N ALA A 199 -11.57 2.35 -2.58
CA ALA A 199 -11.14 2.44 -3.98
C ALA A 199 -11.37 1.11 -4.73
N LEU A 200 -10.98 -0.02 -4.13
CA LEU A 200 -11.18 -1.36 -4.72
C LEU A 200 -12.66 -1.71 -4.88
N ASN A 201 -13.47 -1.46 -3.84
CA ASN A 201 -14.91 -1.68 -3.87
C ASN A 201 -15.57 -0.89 -5.00
N HIS A 202 -15.22 0.39 -5.14
CA HIS A 202 -15.77 1.22 -6.20
C HIS A 202 -15.35 0.72 -7.60
N LEU A 203 -14.11 0.27 -7.77
CA LEU A 203 -13.64 -0.29 -9.04
C LEU A 203 -14.41 -1.57 -9.41
N LEU A 204 -14.66 -2.45 -8.43
CA LEU A 204 -15.42 -3.68 -8.60
C LEU A 204 -16.89 -3.41 -8.95
N LEU A 205 -17.56 -2.54 -8.19
CA LEU A 205 -19.00 -2.31 -8.29
C LEU A 205 -19.39 -1.40 -9.45
N HIS A 206 -18.56 -0.41 -9.78
CA HIS A 206 -18.95 0.66 -10.69
C HIS A 206 -18.05 0.83 -11.91
N ARG A 207 -16.87 0.19 -11.93
CA ARG A 207 -15.93 0.28 -13.06
C ARG A 207 -15.74 -1.03 -13.81
N GLY A 208 -16.48 -2.08 -13.44
CA GLY A 208 -16.49 -3.36 -14.13
C GLY A 208 -15.31 -4.27 -13.81
N MET A 209 -14.46 -3.91 -12.83
CA MET A 209 -13.30 -4.72 -12.45
C MET A 209 -13.71 -6.10 -11.92
N ARG A 210 -14.95 -6.25 -11.41
CA ARG A 210 -15.50 -7.55 -10.96
C ARG A 210 -15.56 -8.61 -12.08
N HIS A 211 -15.60 -8.16 -13.33
CA HIS A 211 -15.62 -9.04 -14.51
C HIS A 211 -14.26 -9.18 -15.19
N ALA A 212 -13.21 -8.61 -14.60
CA ALA A 212 -11.86 -8.74 -15.14
C ALA A 212 -11.39 -10.20 -15.08
N THR A 213 -10.64 -10.62 -16.09
CA THR A 213 -9.91 -11.90 -16.09
C THR A 213 -8.49 -11.72 -15.58
N ASP A 214 -7.93 -10.52 -15.73
CA ASP A 214 -6.55 -10.20 -15.45
C ASP A 214 -6.47 -8.94 -14.60
N VAL A 215 -5.91 -9.06 -13.40
CA VAL A 215 -5.74 -7.91 -12.50
C VAL A 215 -4.30 -7.84 -12.04
N ILE A 216 -3.68 -6.67 -12.22
CA ILE A 216 -2.40 -6.32 -11.62
C ILE A 216 -2.65 -5.30 -10.51
N PHE A 217 -2.22 -5.60 -9.30
CA PHE A 217 -2.22 -4.67 -8.18
C PHE A 217 -0.79 -4.22 -7.90
N GLY A 218 -0.51 -2.93 -7.93
CA GLY A 218 0.86 -2.44 -7.82
C GLY A 218 0.96 -1.04 -7.24
N GLY A 219 2.19 -0.57 -7.12
CA GLY A 219 2.47 0.75 -6.61
C GLY A 219 3.96 1.07 -6.60
N THR A 220 4.27 2.35 -6.44
CA THR A 220 5.64 2.87 -6.36
C THR A 220 5.93 3.37 -4.94
N SER A 221 7.15 3.17 -4.43
CA SER A 221 7.61 3.77 -3.17
C SER A 221 6.75 3.34 -1.98
N ALA A 222 6.16 4.28 -1.23
CA ALA A 222 5.13 4.01 -0.22
C ALA A 222 3.97 3.17 -0.79
N GLY A 223 3.52 3.41 -2.02
CA GLY A 223 2.54 2.56 -2.70
C GLY A 223 3.07 1.16 -3.03
N GLY A 224 4.36 1.00 -3.31
CA GLY A 224 5.00 -0.30 -3.48
C GLY A 224 5.08 -1.08 -2.18
N MET A 225 5.42 -0.40 -1.07
CA MET A 225 5.32 -0.99 0.28
C MET A 225 3.88 -1.39 0.59
N ALA A 226 2.90 -0.54 0.24
CA ALA A 226 1.48 -0.86 0.38
C ALA A 226 1.13 -2.14 -0.37
N THR A 227 1.63 -2.31 -1.60
CA THR A 227 1.46 -3.52 -2.40
C THR A 227 2.02 -4.76 -1.67
N VAL A 228 3.23 -4.69 -1.11
CA VAL A 228 3.84 -5.82 -0.37
C VAL A 228 2.94 -6.30 0.77
N HIS A 229 2.36 -5.36 1.53
CA HIS A 229 1.56 -5.69 2.71
C HIS A 229 0.10 -6.05 2.38
N ASN A 230 -0.46 -5.51 1.29
CA ASN A 230 -1.85 -5.73 0.90
C ASN A 230 -2.03 -6.77 -0.21
N CYS A 231 -0.96 -7.29 -0.83
CA CYS A 231 -1.06 -8.20 -1.99
C CYS A 231 -1.97 -9.40 -1.72
N ASP A 232 -1.82 -10.04 -0.55
CA ASP A 232 -2.62 -11.20 -0.16
C ASP A 232 -4.06 -10.82 0.16
N ILE A 233 -4.27 -9.75 0.92
CA ILE A 233 -5.62 -9.24 1.26
C ILE A 233 -6.42 -8.94 -0.01
N VAL A 234 -5.81 -8.22 -0.96
CA VAL A 234 -6.45 -7.86 -2.22
C VAL A 234 -6.66 -9.08 -3.10
N GLY A 235 -5.70 -10.01 -3.17
CA GLY A 235 -5.83 -11.24 -3.93
C GLY A 235 -6.96 -12.13 -3.43
N ASP A 236 -7.02 -12.35 -2.11
CA ASP A 236 -8.08 -13.13 -1.46
C ASP A 236 -9.44 -12.46 -1.69
N TYR A 237 -9.50 -11.13 -1.54
CA TYR A 237 -10.72 -10.38 -1.80
C TYR A 237 -11.20 -10.51 -3.25
N LEU A 238 -10.33 -10.27 -4.23
CA LEU A 238 -10.67 -10.39 -5.65
C LEU A 238 -11.11 -11.81 -6.01
N THR A 239 -10.42 -12.83 -5.51
CA THR A 239 -10.78 -14.24 -5.72
C THR A 239 -12.18 -14.55 -5.16
N SER A 240 -12.55 -13.95 -4.04
CA SER A 240 -13.86 -14.17 -3.41
C SER A 240 -15.03 -13.50 -4.14
N VAL A 241 -14.80 -12.38 -4.85
CA VAL A 241 -15.88 -11.57 -5.44
C VAL A 241 -15.92 -11.57 -6.98
N SER A 242 -14.86 -12.02 -7.64
CA SER A 242 -14.69 -11.98 -9.10
C SER A 242 -14.54 -13.39 -9.68
N PRO A 243 -15.65 -14.09 -10.01
CA PRO A 243 -15.61 -15.45 -10.56
C PRO A 243 -14.86 -15.57 -11.89
N SER A 244 -14.72 -14.47 -12.63
CA SER A 244 -14.01 -14.41 -13.90
C SER A 244 -12.49 -14.32 -13.75
N LEU A 245 -11.97 -14.07 -12.55
CA LEU A 245 -10.55 -13.81 -12.32
C LEU A 245 -9.73 -15.06 -12.67
N LYS A 246 -8.87 -14.94 -13.68
CA LYS A 246 -7.97 -16.01 -14.13
C LYS A 246 -6.53 -15.77 -13.72
N ARG A 247 -6.09 -14.51 -13.72
CA ARG A 247 -4.73 -14.11 -13.37
C ARG A 247 -4.74 -12.90 -12.47
N TYR A 248 -4.06 -13.02 -11.35
CA TYR A 248 -3.76 -11.93 -10.43
C TYR A 248 -2.28 -11.94 -10.10
N ALA A 249 -1.67 -10.76 -10.11
CA ALA A 249 -0.29 -10.58 -9.68
C ALA A 249 -0.05 -9.20 -9.06
N CYS A 250 0.95 -9.13 -8.20
CA CYS A 250 1.37 -7.89 -7.59
C CYS A 250 2.63 -7.32 -8.26
N LEU A 251 2.68 -6.00 -8.49
CA LEU A 251 3.83 -5.31 -9.08
C LEU A 251 4.37 -4.27 -8.09
N VAL A 252 5.52 -4.57 -7.49
CA VAL A 252 6.13 -3.77 -6.42
C VAL A 252 7.25 -2.93 -7.03
N ASP A 253 7.06 -1.62 -7.19
CA ASP A 253 8.12 -0.71 -7.63
C ASP A 253 8.69 0.07 -6.45
N SER A 254 10.00 -0.06 -6.22
CA SER A 254 10.76 0.71 -5.22
C SER A 254 10.14 0.67 -3.81
N GLY A 255 9.46 -0.44 -3.49
CA GLY A 255 8.72 -0.64 -2.24
C GLY A 255 9.45 -1.53 -1.24
N ILE A 256 10.60 -2.10 -1.62
CA ILE A 256 11.40 -2.96 -0.75
C ILE A 256 12.45 -2.12 -0.03
N PHE A 257 12.02 -1.54 1.09
CA PHE A 257 12.91 -0.87 2.02
C PHE A 257 13.70 -1.87 2.86
N LEU A 258 14.99 -1.59 3.01
CA LEU A 258 15.98 -2.49 3.59
C LEU A 258 16.23 -2.18 5.06
N ASP A 259 16.30 -3.23 5.87
CA ASP A 259 16.64 -3.25 7.28
C ASP A 259 18.16 -3.29 7.45
N LEU A 260 18.80 -2.23 6.95
CA LEU A 260 20.22 -2.02 7.10
C LEU A 260 20.48 -1.15 8.33
N PRO A 261 21.54 -1.44 9.11
CA PRO A 261 22.02 -0.48 10.09
C PRO A 261 22.43 0.82 9.39
N SER A 262 22.30 1.97 10.04
CA SER A 262 22.86 3.21 9.50
C SER A 262 24.38 3.10 9.40
N HIS A 263 25.00 3.65 8.34
CA HIS A 263 26.47 3.68 8.20
C HIS A 263 27.14 4.71 9.14
N HIS A 264 26.42 5.26 10.13
CA HIS A 264 26.95 6.21 11.11
C HIS A 264 27.96 5.60 12.11
N SER A 265 28.38 4.35 11.93
CA SER A 265 29.52 3.77 12.66
C SER A 265 30.87 4.44 12.34
N VAL A 266 30.96 5.34 11.34
CA VAL A 266 32.24 5.99 10.96
C VAL A 266 32.29 7.50 11.29
N VAL A 267 31.18 8.19 11.62
CA VAL A 267 31.23 9.66 11.83
C VAL A 267 30.52 10.21 13.07
N LEU A 268 29.93 9.42 13.98
CA LEU A 268 29.47 9.97 15.26
C LEU A 268 29.73 9.03 16.46
N PRO A 269 30.78 9.29 17.27
CA PRO A 269 30.95 8.67 18.59
C PRO A 269 29.94 9.18 19.65
N ILE A 270 28.90 9.92 19.27
CA ILE A 270 28.06 10.71 20.20
C ILE A 270 26.73 10.03 20.54
N LEU A 271 26.40 8.87 19.97
CA LEU A 271 25.18 8.14 20.34
C LEU A 271 25.55 6.76 20.85
N ASN A 272 25.31 6.56 22.15
CA ASN A 272 25.55 5.32 22.87
C ASN A 272 25.06 4.09 22.10
N ALA A 273 25.86 3.03 22.14
CA ALA A 273 25.75 1.77 21.40
C ALA A 273 24.50 0.89 21.70
N GLY A 274 23.37 1.49 22.12
CA GLY A 274 22.10 0.80 22.40
C GLY A 274 20.97 1.09 21.41
N GLU A 275 21.00 2.24 20.72
CA GLU A 275 19.96 2.63 19.77
C GLU A 275 20.50 2.56 18.34
N ARG A 276 20.29 1.43 17.66
CA ARG A 276 20.49 1.34 16.21
C ARG A 276 19.43 2.20 15.50
N LEU A 277 19.66 3.52 15.46
CA LEU A 277 18.94 4.47 14.61
C LEU A 277 19.14 4.05 13.15
N GLY A 278 18.14 3.36 12.61
CA GLY A 278 18.15 2.79 11.28
C GLY A 278 16.73 2.55 10.80
N MET A 279 16.58 2.05 9.58
CA MET A 279 15.27 1.93 8.93
C MET A 279 14.25 1.14 9.76
N ARG A 280 14.69 0.13 10.50
CA ARG A 280 13.85 -0.66 11.40
C ARG A 280 13.19 0.16 12.50
N ALA A 281 13.94 1.04 13.18
CA ALA A 281 13.40 1.85 14.26
C ALA A 281 12.35 2.84 13.73
N CYS A 282 12.65 3.48 12.60
CA CYS A 282 11.71 4.38 11.92
C CYS A 282 10.44 3.66 11.48
N MET A 283 10.58 2.49 10.85
CA MET A 283 9.41 1.72 10.39
C MET A 283 8.60 1.15 11.54
N HIS A 284 9.25 0.70 12.62
CA HIS A 284 8.55 0.26 13.82
C HIS A 284 7.68 1.39 14.39
N HIS A 285 8.26 2.59 14.54
CA HIS A 285 7.55 3.77 15.00
C HIS A 285 6.37 4.11 14.09
N LEU A 286 6.62 4.20 12.78
CA LEU A 286 5.60 4.51 11.78
C LEU A 286 4.41 3.56 11.86
N PHE A 287 4.68 2.25 11.92
CA PHE A 287 3.62 1.24 11.94
C PHE A 287 2.82 1.27 13.25
N ASN A 288 3.46 1.62 14.37
CA ASN A 288 2.79 1.79 15.65
C ASN A 288 1.89 3.04 15.66
N VAL A 289 2.41 4.22 15.26
CA VAL A 289 1.60 5.45 15.26
C VAL A 289 0.42 5.39 14.29
N HIS A 290 0.56 4.60 13.22
CA HIS A 290 -0.49 4.37 12.25
C HIS A 290 -1.44 3.22 12.59
N GLN A 291 -1.23 2.46 13.67
CA GLN A 291 -1.97 1.22 13.92
C GLN A 291 -2.03 0.35 12.65
N SER A 292 -0.86 0.09 12.06
CA SER A 292 -0.76 -0.52 10.75
C SER A 292 -1.40 -1.91 10.71
N VAL A 293 -2.25 -2.18 9.71
CA VAL A 293 -2.86 -3.49 9.48
C VAL A 293 -1.84 -4.61 9.32
N ALA A 294 -0.61 -4.28 8.93
CA ALA A 294 0.49 -5.25 8.82
C ALA A 294 0.80 -5.95 10.14
N LEU A 295 0.64 -5.24 11.27
CA LEU A 295 0.87 -5.79 12.61
C LEU A 295 -0.25 -6.74 13.04
N SER A 296 -1.46 -6.59 12.49
CA SER A 296 -2.62 -7.43 12.81
C SER A 296 -2.82 -8.61 11.84
N GLN A 297 -1.96 -8.80 10.85
CA GLN A 297 -2.13 -9.91 9.91
C GLN A 297 -1.87 -11.26 10.59
N PRO A 298 -2.64 -12.32 10.26
CA PRO A 298 -2.47 -13.64 10.87
C PRO A 298 -1.06 -14.23 10.71
N SER A 299 -0.35 -13.86 9.64
CA SER A 299 1.02 -14.31 9.37
C SER A 299 2.09 -13.50 10.12
N CYS A 300 1.72 -12.46 10.88
CA CYS A 300 2.65 -11.69 11.68
C CYS A 300 3.06 -12.44 12.94
N ASN A 301 4.34 -12.84 13.01
CA ASN A 301 4.94 -13.36 14.23
C ASN A 301 5.30 -12.21 15.17
N HIS A 302 4.53 -12.06 16.24
CA HIS A 302 4.72 -11.01 17.24
C HIS A 302 6.02 -11.15 18.05
N SER A 303 6.69 -12.32 18.02
CA SER A 303 8.04 -12.48 18.57
C SER A 303 9.12 -11.87 17.66
N ARG A 304 8.80 -11.61 16.39
CA ARG A 304 9.69 -11.02 15.39
C ARG A 304 8.97 -9.90 14.63
N LEU A 305 8.46 -8.89 15.35
CA LEU A 305 7.65 -7.80 14.78
C LEU A 305 8.28 -7.12 13.56
N HIS A 306 9.61 -6.97 13.53
CA HIS A 306 10.33 -6.39 12.38
C HIS A 306 10.05 -7.12 11.06
N GLU A 307 9.78 -8.42 11.10
CA GLU A 307 9.42 -9.17 9.89
C GLU A 307 8.00 -8.88 9.40
N CYS A 308 7.13 -8.31 10.25
CA CYS A 308 5.78 -7.95 9.90
C CYS A 308 5.72 -6.59 9.20
N PHE A 309 6.55 -5.64 9.63
CA PHE A 309 6.50 -4.26 9.13
C PHE A 309 7.59 -3.93 8.09
N MET A 310 8.74 -4.60 8.11
CA MET A 310 9.77 -4.35 7.12
C MET A 310 9.45 -5.11 5.83
N PRO A 311 9.29 -4.43 4.69
CA PRO A 311 8.92 -5.07 3.42
C PRO A 311 9.97 -6.08 2.94
N GLN A 312 11.24 -5.91 3.32
CA GLN A 312 12.30 -6.87 2.96
C GLN A 312 12.08 -8.30 3.48
N TYR A 313 11.41 -8.49 4.62
CA TYR A 313 11.08 -9.84 5.10
C TYR A 313 9.69 -10.26 4.65
N ARG A 314 8.76 -9.28 4.56
CA ARG A 314 7.37 -9.56 4.18
C ARG A 314 7.26 -10.07 2.74
N VAL A 315 8.07 -9.56 1.81
CA VAL A 315 7.99 -9.93 0.39
C VAL A 315 8.12 -11.43 0.14
N ALA A 316 8.97 -12.13 0.90
CA ALA A 316 9.16 -13.58 0.79
C ALA A 316 7.95 -14.40 1.29
N LYS A 317 7.03 -13.77 2.04
CA LYS A 317 5.85 -14.41 2.65
C LYS A 317 4.55 -14.15 1.88
N ILE A 318 4.60 -13.42 0.77
CA ILE A 318 3.43 -13.15 -0.07
C ILE A 318 2.96 -14.45 -0.72
N LYS A 319 1.67 -14.76 -0.61
CA LYS A 319 1.01 -15.96 -1.16
C LYS A 319 0.84 -15.87 -2.68
N TYR A 320 0.43 -14.70 -3.18
CA TYR A 320 0.18 -14.49 -4.61
C TYR A 320 1.45 -14.19 -5.39
N ARG A 321 1.43 -14.42 -6.71
CA ARG A 321 2.57 -14.11 -7.59
C ARG A 321 2.87 -12.61 -7.54
N TYR A 322 4.15 -12.26 -7.42
CA TYR A 322 4.58 -10.87 -7.45
C TYR A 322 5.82 -10.64 -8.31
N PHE A 323 6.00 -9.41 -8.75
CA PHE A 323 7.17 -8.95 -9.48
C PHE A 323 7.76 -7.72 -8.77
N VAL A 324 9.02 -7.82 -8.35
CA VAL A 324 9.74 -6.71 -7.71
C VAL A 324 10.56 -5.95 -8.74
N LEU A 325 10.35 -4.64 -8.81
CA LEU A 325 11.22 -3.67 -9.46
C LEU A 325 11.91 -2.86 -8.35
N GLN A 326 13.23 -2.95 -8.24
CA GLN A 326 13.95 -2.21 -7.21
C GLN A 326 15.25 -1.60 -7.77
N ASN A 327 15.56 -0.36 -7.38
CA ASN A 327 16.89 0.18 -7.61
C ASN A 327 17.85 -0.37 -6.54
N MET A 328 19.01 -0.86 -6.97
CA MET A 328 20.11 -1.30 -6.11
C MET A 328 20.54 -0.16 -5.19
N TYR A 329 20.60 1.07 -5.71
CA TYR A 329 20.98 2.29 -4.97
C TYR A 329 19.77 3.23 -4.88
N ASP A 330 18.76 2.83 -4.09
CA ASP A 330 17.54 3.62 -3.94
C ASP A 330 17.79 4.93 -3.17
N THR A 331 17.58 6.06 -3.84
CA THR A 331 17.90 7.40 -3.28
C THR A 331 17.04 7.81 -2.10
N TRP A 332 15.87 7.18 -1.90
CA TRP A 332 15.08 7.37 -0.70
C TRP A 332 15.68 6.57 0.46
N GLN A 333 16.06 5.32 0.20
CA GLN A 333 16.69 4.43 1.19
C GLN A 333 18.01 5.03 1.70
N GLU A 334 18.81 5.67 0.84
CA GLU A 334 20.07 6.35 1.24
C GLU A 334 19.90 7.44 2.30
N LYS A 335 18.74 8.11 2.35
CA LYS A 335 18.46 9.11 3.40
C LYS A 335 18.48 8.50 4.80
N MET A 336 18.31 7.18 4.91
CA MET A 336 18.26 6.46 6.19
C MET A 336 19.62 6.01 6.70
N PHE A 337 20.58 5.74 5.80
CA PHE A 337 21.84 5.14 6.18
C PHE A 337 23.07 5.93 5.72
N GLY A 338 22.90 6.98 4.91
CA GLY A 338 23.98 7.82 4.38
C GLY A 338 24.36 7.48 2.94
N PRO A 339 25.23 8.30 2.31
CA PRO A 339 25.68 8.05 0.95
C PRO A 339 26.48 6.75 0.85
N ILE A 340 26.28 6.00 -0.22
CA ILE A 340 27.07 4.79 -0.51
C ILE A 340 28.43 5.23 -1.07
N LEU A 341 29.50 4.94 -0.34
CA LEU A 341 30.86 5.25 -0.79
C LEU A 341 31.30 4.27 -1.89
N CYS A 342 32.03 4.77 -2.89
CA CYS A 342 32.52 3.94 -3.98
C CYS A 342 33.43 2.79 -3.52
N ALA A 343 34.15 2.97 -2.42
CA ALA A 343 34.99 1.92 -1.83
C ALA A 343 34.17 0.75 -1.26
N ASP A 344 32.92 0.99 -0.87
CA ASP A 344 32.04 -0.02 -0.27
C ASP A 344 31.02 -0.61 -1.27
N LEU A 345 31.06 -0.17 -2.53
CA LEU A 345 30.02 -0.46 -3.52
C LEU A 345 29.83 -1.95 -3.76
N ASP A 346 30.92 -2.71 -3.96
CA ASP A 346 30.85 -4.16 -4.20
C ASP A 346 30.27 -4.89 -2.97
N ARG A 347 30.68 -4.49 -1.75
CA ARG A 347 30.16 -5.07 -0.50
C ARG A 347 28.66 -4.79 -0.34
N PHE A 348 28.25 -3.55 -0.58
CA PHE A 348 26.85 -3.15 -0.51
C PHE A 348 26.01 -3.90 -1.55
N THR A 349 26.48 -3.99 -2.80
CA THR A 349 25.80 -4.74 -3.87
C THR A 349 25.65 -6.22 -3.54
N GLN A 350 26.66 -6.86 -2.96
CA GLN A 350 26.56 -8.26 -2.51
C GLN A 350 25.51 -8.40 -1.39
N GLN A 351 25.52 -7.50 -0.41
CA GLN A 351 24.57 -7.52 0.70
C GLN A 351 23.12 -7.34 0.22
N VAL A 352 22.86 -6.35 -0.64
CA VAL A 352 21.51 -6.09 -1.15
C VAL A 352 21.05 -7.22 -2.08
N THR A 353 21.93 -7.76 -2.93
CA THR A 353 21.63 -8.94 -3.74
C THR A 353 21.17 -10.11 -2.86
N ALA A 354 21.87 -10.36 -1.75
CA ALA A 354 21.52 -11.44 -0.82
C ALA A 354 20.14 -11.25 -0.17
N ILE A 355 19.70 -10.00 0.06
CA ILE A 355 18.36 -9.70 0.60
C ILE A 355 17.25 -10.12 -0.39
N PHE A 356 17.53 -10.11 -1.69
CA PHE A 356 16.57 -10.52 -2.72
C PHE A 356 16.63 -12.00 -3.08
N ASN A 357 17.60 -12.78 -2.58
CA ASN A 357 17.66 -14.23 -2.78
C ASN A 357 16.35 -14.97 -2.42
N PRO A 358 15.59 -14.58 -1.39
CA PRO A 358 14.31 -15.22 -1.06
C PRO A 358 13.20 -14.98 -2.09
N VAL A 359 13.36 -14.07 -3.05
CA VAL A 359 12.42 -13.89 -4.16
C VAL A 359 12.62 -15.05 -5.13
N THR A 360 11.93 -16.16 -4.90
CA THR A 360 12.07 -17.38 -5.70
C THR A 360 11.01 -17.48 -6.80
N HIS A 361 11.23 -18.38 -7.77
CA HIS A 361 10.18 -18.79 -8.69
C HIS A 361 8.94 -19.30 -7.90
N PRO A 362 7.70 -18.95 -8.27
CA PRO A 362 7.22 -18.35 -9.53
C PRO A 362 7.22 -16.81 -9.59
N ASN A 363 7.91 -16.14 -8.67
CA ASN A 363 7.97 -14.68 -8.58
C ASN A 363 9.04 -14.07 -9.50
N GLY A 364 8.87 -12.80 -9.84
CA GLY A 364 9.77 -12.03 -10.68
C GLY A 364 10.56 -11.01 -9.88
N LEU A 365 11.79 -10.76 -10.31
CA LEU A 365 12.70 -9.80 -9.71
C LEU A 365 13.49 -9.10 -10.81
N PHE A 366 13.51 -7.78 -10.76
CA PHE A 366 14.33 -6.94 -11.61
C PHE A 366 14.94 -5.82 -10.78
N VAL A 367 16.24 -5.95 -10.53
CA VAL A 367 17.02 -4.99 -9.75
C VAL A 367 17.94 -4.22 -10.69
N LEU A 368 17.73 -2.91 -10.77
CA LEU A 368 18.55 -2.01 -11.58
C LEU A 368 19.75 -1.49 -10.79
N GLY A 369 20.95 -1.49 -11.38
CA GLY A 369 22.16 -0.90 -10.79
C GLY A 369 22.16 0.63 -10.72
N CYS A 370 21.01 1.28 -10.62
CA CYS A 370 20.84 2.71 -10.81
C CYS A 370 20.65 3.47 -9.50
N HIS A 371 21.22 4.67 -9.45
CA HIS A 371 20.99 5.62 -8.37
C HIS A 371 19.74 6.44 -8.65
N SER A 372 18.59 5.88 -8.28
CA SER A 372 17.28 6.47 -8.54
C SER A 372 16.27 6.01 -7.51
N HIS A 373 15.10 6.64 -7.54
CA HIS A 373 13.93 6.17 -6.80
C HIS A 373 12.77 6.06 -7.77
N SER A 374 12.03 4.95 -7.72
CA SER A 374 11.11 4.46 -8.76
C SER A 374 11.80 3.90 -10.01
N ILE A 375 11.22 2.85 -10.57
CA ILE A 375 11.53 2.28 -11.88
C ILE A 375 10.23 2.35 -12.67
N PRO A 376 10.00 3.45 -13.42
CA PRO A 376 8.82 3.56 -14.24
C PRO A 376 8.85 2.48 -15.33
N ILE A 377 8.12 1.39 -15.09
CA ILE A 377 7.99 0.26 -16.03
C ILE A 377 7.56 0.73 -17.43
N THR A 378 6.84 1.85 -17.50
CA THR A 378 6.38 2.44 -18.76
C THR A 378 7.39 3.32 -19.48
N ALA A 379 8.53 3.62 -18.86
CA ALA A 379 9.63 4.31 -19.49
C ALA A 379 10.81 3.37 -19.84
N HIS A 380 10.71 2.08 -19.50
CA HIS A 380 11.78 1.11 -19.67
C HIS A 380 11.28 -0.13 -20.39
N GLN A 381 11.41 -0.14 -21.73
CA GLN A 381 10.86 -1.20 -22.59
C GLN A 381 11.37 -2.58 -22.18
N VAL A 382 12.65 -2.71 -21.83
CA VAL A 382 13.23 -3.97 -21.38
C VAL A 382 12.56 -4.46 -20.10
N VAL A 383 12.34 -3.58 -19.12
CA VAL A 383 11.65 -3.95 -17.87
C VAL A 383 10.21 -4.37 -18.17
N ALA A 384 9.50 -3.63 -19.03
CA ALA A 384 8.15 -3.97 -19.45
C ALA A 384 8.08 -5.34 -20.13
N ASP A 385 8.94 -5.60 -21.12
CA ASP A 385 8.98 -6.87 -21.86
C ASP A 385 9.22 -8.04 -20.90
N ARG A 386 10.16 -7.88 -19.96
CA ARG A 386 10.47 -8.89 -18.96
C ARG A 386 9.32 -9.13 -18.00
N PHE A 387 8.64 -8.08 -17.54
CA PHE A 387 7.44 -8.21 -16.74
C PHE A 387 6.33 -8.96 -17.49
N PHE A 388 6.03 -8.59 -18.74
CA PHE A 388 4.98 -9.24 -19.51
C PHE A 388 5.33 -10.69 -19.89
N GLN A 389 6.60 -11.00 -20.17
CA GLN A 389 7.08 -12.37 -20.35
C GLN A 389 6.83 -13.22 -19.10
N TRP A 390 7.15 -12.68 -17.91
CA TRP A 390 6.89 -13.34 -16.63
C TRP A 390 5.39 -13.49 -16.36
N PHE A 391 4.61 -12.42 -16.56
CA PHE A 391 3.19 -12.38 -16.26
C PHE A 391 2.40 -13.36 -17.17
N ALA A 392 2.72 -13.38 -18.46
CA ALA A 392 2.04 -14.21 -19.45
C ALA A 392 2.49 -15.68 -19.46
N HIS A 393 3.79 -15.95 -19.35
CA HIS A 393 4.35 -17.28 -19.64
C HIS A 393 4.99 -17.98 -18.43
N GLN A 394 4.86 -17.41 -17.23
CA GLN A 394 5.48 -17.95 -16.00
C GLN A 394 6.99 -18.19 -16.15
N LYS A 395 7.68 -17.48 -17.04
CA LYS A 395 9.14 -17.61 -17.19
C LYS A 395 9.85 -16.98 -16.00
N VAL A 396 10.91 -17.62 -15.51
CA VAL A 396 11.79 -17.06 -14.48
C VAL A 396 12.41 -15.78 -15.03
N VAL A 397 12.20 -14.67 -14.32
CA VAL A 397 12.87 -13.40 -14.60
C VAL A 397 13.48 -12.93 -13.30
N HIS A 398 14.72 -13.32 -13.09
CA HIS A 398 15.57 -12.84 -11.99
C HIS A 398 16.72 -12.08 -12.61
N VAL A 399 16.55 -10.77 -12.71
CA VAL A 399 17.62 -9.87 -13.13
C VAL A 399 18.14 -9.21 -11.87
N LEU A 400 19.21 -9.77 -11.32
CA LEU A 400 20.06 -9.10 -10.36
C LEU A 400 21.08 -8.29 -11.15
N PRO A 401 21.49 -7.11 -10.68
CA PRO A 401 22.25 -6.19 -11.52
C PRO A 401 23.53 -6.88 -11.99
N PRO A 402 23.76 -6.98 -13.31
CA PRO A 402 25.14 -6.96 -13.77
C PRO A 402 25.73 -5.60 -13.37
N ARG A 403 27.06 -5.46 -13.40
CA ARG A 403 27.77 -4.17 -13.38
C ARG A 403 27.46 -3.31 -14.63
N ASP A 404 26.24 -3.39 -15.15
CA ASP A 404 25.80 -2.78 -16.40
C ASP A 404 24.88 -1.59 -16.08
N ASP A 405 25.53 -0.44 -15.93
CA ASP A 405 24.92 0.87 -15.78
C ASP A 405 24.15 1.33 -17.03
N ARG A 406 24.24 0.59 -18.16
CA ARG A 406 23.55 0.89 -19.43
C ARG A 406 22.03 0.94 -19.34
N LEU A 407 21.43 0.32 -18.32
CA LEU A 407 19.98 0.39 -18.09
C LEU A 407 19.55 1.65 -17.30
N CYS A 408 20.49 2.47 -16.83
CA CYS A 408 20.18 3.65 -16.03
C CYS A 408 19.73 4.82 -16.90
N TYR A 409 18.45 5.18 -16.77
CA TYR A 409 17.82 6.23 -17.54
C TYR A 409 18.15 7.61 -16.97
N ASP A 410 18.96 8.42 -17.68
CA ASP A 410 19.01 9.87 -17.47
C ASP A 410 18.27 10.56 -18.63
N ARG A 411 17.07 11.10 -18.33
CA ARG A 411 16.20 11.78 -19.30
C ARG A 411 16.69 13.19 -19.66
N LYS A 412 17.66 13.74 -18.92
CA LYS A 412 18.13 15.13 -19.07
C LYS A 412 19.57 15.24 -19.58
N LYS A 413 20.37 14.18 -19.51
CA LYS A 413 21.76 14.21 -19.99
C LYS A 413 22.00 12.98 -20.86
N GLY A 414 22.07 13.18 -22.16
CA GLY A 414 22.68 12.17 -23.04
C GLY A 414 24.05 11.78 -22.45
N LYS A 415 24.22 10.47 -22.24
CA LYS A 415 25.35 9.75 -21.60
C LYS A 415 25.27 9.58 -20.08
N GLN A 416 25.23 8.31 -19.67
CA GLN A 416 25.36 7.83 -18.29
C GLN A 416 26.71 8.23 -17.70
N LYS A 417 26.69 8.60 -16.41
CA LYS A 417 27.86 8.48 -15.54
C LYS A 417 27.62 7.26 -14.65
N PRO A 418 28.55 6.30 -14.55
CA PRO A 418 28.46 5.23 -13.56
C PRO A 418 28.36 5.86 -12.16
N PHE A 419 27.64 5.20 -11.24
CA PHE A 419 27.51 5.65 -9.84
C PHE A 419 28.88 5.98 -9.22
N CYS A 420 29.89 5.17 -9.57
CA CYS A 420 31.29 5.43 -9.30
C CYS A 420 32.09 5.45 -10.59
N LYS A 421 32.83 6.52 -10.86
CA LYS A 421 33.87 6.49 -11.89
C LYS A 421 34.88 5.41 -11.50
N LYS A 422 35.05 4.36 -12.31
CA LYS A 422 36.25 3.54 -12.22
C LYS A 422 37.44 4.49 -12.40
N LYS A 423 38.35 4.51 -11.41
CA LYS A 423 39.66 5.13 -11.61
C LYS A 423 40.49 4.26 -12.54
#